data_AF-A0A7S0TBT7-F1
#
_entry.id   AF-A0A7S0TBT7-F1
#
_cell.length_a   1.000
_cell.length_b   1.000
_cell.length_c   1.000
_cell.angle_alpha   90.00
_cell.angle_beta   90.00
_cell.angle_gamma   90.00
#
_symmetry.space_group_name_H-M   'P 1'
#
loop_
_entity.id
_entity.type
_entity.pdbx_description
1 polymer ?
#
loop_
_entity_poly.entity_id
_entity_poly.type
_entity_poly.pdbx_seq_one_letter_code
_entity_poly.pdbx_strand_id
1 'polypeptide(L)'
;KVHCGVDFGTAGSGFAYALHGKNEVYVDQNWNDNGKHVDVKTKTNILLRKDNGACVAFGDDATDQYVRTDCNHLFFERFKMALYDRDDDDDGAADGDGDKKGKSGDHRIDIKETLEAANGERMASRKVLEEAIRFMTNH
;
A
#
# COMPACT_ATOMS: atom_id res chain seq x y z
N LYS A 1 -7.20 -21.40 -15.32
CA LYS A 1 -6.36 -20.18 -15.18
C LYS A 1 -7.15 -19.18 -14.36
N VAL A 2 -6.52 -18.56 -13.36
CA VAL A 2 -7.11 -17.47 -12.57
C VAL A 2 -6.37 -16.20 -12.95
N HIS A 3 -7.11 -15.11 -13.12
CA HIS A 3 -6.55 -13.78 -13.28
C HIS A 3 -6.90 -12.98 -12.03
N CYS A 4 -5.92 -12.29 -11.45
CA CYS A 4 -6.16 -11.40 -10.32
C CYS A 4 -5.65 -9.99 -10.62
N GLY A 5 -6.24 -9.02 -9.92
CA GLY A 5 -5.82 -7.63 -9.90
C GLY A 5 -5.66 -7.18 -8.45
N VAL A 6 -4.57 -6.48 -8.17
CA VAL A 6 -4.31 -5.81 -6.89
C VAL A 6 -4.29 -4.32 -7.15
N ASP A 7 -5.11 -3.58 -6.41
CA ASP A 7 -5.08 -2.12 -6.37
C ASP A 7 -4.43 -1.70 -5.05
N PHE A 8 -3.23 -1.14 -5.08
CA PHE A 8 -2.71 -0.37 -3.95
C PHE A 8 -3.05 1.09 -4.21
N GLY A 9 -4.07 1.59 -3.52
CA GLY A 9 -4.46 3.00 -3.58
C GLY A 9 -3.68 3.86 -2.58
N THR A 10 -3.99 5.16 -2.57
CA THR A 10 -3.36 6.11 -1.65
C THR A 10 -3.91 5.99 -0.22
N ALA A 11 -5.16 5.59 -0.08
CA ALA A 11 -5.84 5.43 1.21
C ALA A 11 -6.34 3.99 1.43
N GLY A 12 -6.73 3.30 0.36
CA GLY A 12 -7.22 1.93 0.46
C GLY A 12 -6.72 1.04 -0.68
N SER A 13 -6.59 -0.23 -0.36
CA SER A 13 -6.15 -1.31 -1.22
C SER A 13 -7.29 -2.30 -1.48
N GLY A 14 -7.31 -2.92 -2.65
CA GLY A 14 -8.32 -3.90 -3.05
C GLY A 14 -7.75 -5.07 -3.84
N PHE A 15 -8.49 -6.18 -3.85
CA PHE A 15 -8.14 -7.41 -4.55
C PHE A 15 -9.37 -7.92 -5.30
N ALA A 16 -9.16 -8.31 -6.55
CA ALA A 16 -10.20 -8.91 -7.37
C ALA A 16 -9.64 -10.08 -8.17
N TYR A 17 -10.47 -11.07 -8.45
CA TYR A 17 -10.09 -12.20 -9.27
C TYR A 17 -11.22 -12.67 -10.19
N ALA A 18 -10.82 -13.29 -11.31
CA ALA A 18 -11.71 -13.88 -12.30
C ALA A 18 -11.27 -15.32 -12.59
N LEU A 19 -12.26 -16.21 -12.66
CA LEU A 19 -12.06 -17.62 -12.95
C LEU A 19 -12.37 -17.89 -14.43
N HIS A 20 -11.46 -18.60 -15.12
CA HIS A 20 -11.69 -18.99 -16.50
C HIS A 20 -13.01 -19.77 -16.67
N GLY A 21 -13.80 -19.39 -17.68
CA GLY A 21 -15.10 -20.01 -17.96
C GLY A 21 -16.27 -19.43 -17.17
N LYS A 22 -16.02 -18.48 -16.25
CA LYS A 22 -17.06 -17.66 -15.61
C LYS A 22 -17.05 -16.25 -16.17
N ASN A 23 -18.23 -15.64 -16.31
CA ASN A 23 -18.38 -14.25 -16.77
C ASN A 23 -18.53 -13.28 -15.58
N GLU A 24 -17.88 -13.59 -14.46
CA GLU A 24 -18.00 -12.90 -13.18
C GLU A 24 -16.62 -12.51 -12.67
N VAL A 25 -16.56 -11.36 -11.99
CA VAL A 25 -15.40 -10.90 -11.24
C VAL A 25 -15.77 -10.93 -9.76
N TYR A 26 -14.92 -11.54 -8.96
CA TYR A 26 -15.08 -11.61 -7.51
C TYR A 26 -14.15 -10.57 -6.88
N VAL A 27 -14.65 -9.88 -5.86
CA VAL A 27 -13.91 -8.91 -5.07
C VAL A 27 -14.04 -9.33 -3.62
N ASP A 28 -12.93 -9.42 -2.89
CA ASP A 28 -13.03 -9.67 -1.46
C ASP A 28 -13.47 -8.39 -0.73
N GLN A 29 -14.42 -8.56 0.19
CA GLN A 29 -14.93 -7.49 1.04
C GLN A 29 -14.69 -7.78 2.53
N ASN A 30 -14.14 -8.95 2.86
CA ASN A 30 -13.87 -9.37 4.22
C ASN A 30 -12.36 -9.43 4.48
N TRP A 31 -11.78 -8.25 4.71
CA TRP A 31 -10.34 -8.06 4.89
C TRP A 31 -9.81 -8.49 6.26
N ASN A 32 -10.70 -8.67 7.23
CA ASN A 32 -10.33 -8.99 8.60
C ASN A 32 -11.12 -10.23 9.04
N ASP A 33 -10.46 -11.23 9.62
CA ASP A 33 -11.05 -12.50 10.09
C ASP A 33 -12.20 -12.34 11.11
N ASN A 34 -12.38 -11.12 11.64
CA ASN A 34 -13.40 -10.80 12.63
C ASN A 34 -14.71 -10.24 12.04
N GLY A 35 -14.82 -10.07 10.72
CA GLY A 35 -16.06 -9.59 10.06
C GLY A 35 -16.54 -8.21 10.54
N LYS A 36 -15.66 -7.42 11.17
CA LYS A 36 -16.01 -6.14 11.80
C LYS A 36 -16.25 -5.02 10.79
N HIS A 37 -15.68 -5.13 9.60
CA HIS A 37 -15.84 -4.18 8.51
C HIS A 37 -16.04 -4.93 7.21
N VAL A 38 -17.20 -4.73 6.58
CA VAL A 38 -17.44 -5.15 5.20
C VAL A 38 -17.12 -3.94 4.34
N ASP A 39 -15.87 -3.87 3.89
CA ASP A 39 -15.40 -2.77 3.06
C ASP A 39 -14.84 -3.31 1.76
N VAL A 40 -15.14 -2.63 0.66
CA VAL A 40 -14.61 -2.99 -0.66
C VAL A 40 -13.09 -2.74 -0.74
N LYS A 41 -12.56 -1.89 0.15
CA LYS A 41 -11.12 -1.60 0.26
C LYS A 41 -10.68 -1.56 1.72
N THR A 42 -9.54 -2.16 2.02
CA THR A 42 -8.86 -2.04 3.32
C THR A 42 -7.81 -0.94 3.29
N LYS A 43 -7.43 -0.32 4.42
CA LYS A 43 -6.38 0.72 4.39
C LYS A 43 -5.07 0.23 3.77
N THR A 44 -4.33 1.13 3.12
CA THR A 44 -2.99 0.81 2.58
C THR A 44 -1.90 0.94 3.65
N ASN A 45 -2.11 0.24 4.77
CA ASN A 45 -1.24 0.23 5.93
C ASN A 45 -0.75 -1.20 6.18
N ILE A 46 0.49 -1.36 6.65
CA ILE A 46 1.04 -2.67 6.98
C ILE A 46 1.91 -2.61 8.24
N LEU A 47 1.76 -3.61 9.10
CA LEU A 47 2.55 -3.80 10.30
C LEU A 47 3.45 -5.02 10.12
N LEU A 48 4.76 -4.83 10.18
CA LEU A 48 5.75 -5.89 9.97
C LEU A 48 6.54 -6.16 11.24
N ARG A 49 6.90 -7.42 11.49
CA ARG A 49 7.85 -7.74 12.57
C ARG A 49 9.21 -7.17 12.25
N LYS A 50 9.84 -6.52 13.22
CA LYS A 50 11.17 -5.90 13.04
C LYS A 50 12.29 -6.91 12.80
N ASP A 51 12.17 -8.12 13.33
CA ASP A 51 13.21 -9.15 13.26
C ASP A 51 13.35 -9.78 11.86
N ASN A 52 12.23 -10.09 11.20
CA ASN A 52 12.20 -10.84 9.94
C ASN A 52 11.35 -10.19 8.85
N GLY A 53 10.69 -9.07 9.15
CA GLY A 53 9.81 -8.36 8.22
C GLY A 53 8.53 -9.11 7.88
N ALA A 54 8.13 -10.14 8.62
CA ALA A 54 6.89 -10.87 8.36
C ALA A 54 5.67 -9.99 8.65
N CYS A 55 4.65 -10.10 7.80
CA CYS A 55 3.37 -9.42 8.02
C CYS A 55 2.72 -9.87 9.33
N VAL A 56 2.46 -8.91 10.22
CA VAL A 56 1.69 -9.09 11.45
C VAL A 56 0.22 -8.79 11.18
N ALA A 57 -0.03 -7.68 10.51
CA ALA A 57 -1.37 -7.20 10.17
C ALA A 57 -1.30 -6.24 8.98
N PHE A 58 -2.44 -6.10 8.29
CA PHE A 58 -2.63 -5.16 7.19
C PHE A 58 -3.88 -4.31 7.46
N GLY A 59 -3.97 -3.15 6.81
CA GLY A 59 -5.18 -2.32 6.84
C GLY A 59 -5.51 -1.72 8.20
N ASP A 60 -6.80 -1.75 8.54
CA ASP A 60 -7.28 -1.25 9.83
C ASP A 60 -6.70 -2.04 11.01
N ASP A 61 -6.54 -3.36 10.88
CA ASP A 61 -5.95 -4.20 11.94
C ASP A 61 -4.49 -3.83 12.20
N ALA A 62 -3.74 -3.41 11.18
CA ALA A 62 -2.37 -2.88 11.36
C ALA A 62 -2.37 -1.60 12.20
N THR A 63 -3.32 -0.71 11.92
CA THR A 63 -3.46 0.56 12.65
C THR A 63 -3.87 0.31 14.10
N ASP A 64 -4.87 -0.54 14.30
CA ASP A 64 -5.38 -0.91 15.62
C ASP A 64 -4.30 -1.56 16.50
N GLN A 65 -3.53 -2.49 15.94
CA GLN A 65 -2.46 -3.16 16.69
C GLN A 65 -1.33 -2.20 17.01
N TYR A 66 -0.88 -1.38 16.05
CA TYR A 66 0.19 -0.41 16.29
C TYR A 66 -0.15 0.60 17.40
N VAL A 67 -1.40 1.09 17.43
CA VAL A 67 -1.84 2.05 18.47
C VAL A 67 -2.04 1.37 19.83
N ARG A 68 -2.53 0.13 19.86
CA ARG A 68 -2.89 -0.56 21.11
C ARG A 68 -1.73 -1.27 21.79
N THR A 69 -0.71 -1.68 21.04
CA THR A 69 0.42 -2.43 21.58
C THR A 69 1.69 -1.61 21.51
N ASP A 70 2.38 -1.50 22.65
CA ASP A 70 3.76 -1.01 22.71
C ASP A 70 4.69 -2.12 22.16
N CYS A 71 4.65 -2.31 20.84
CA CYS A 71 5.44 -3.30 20.14
C CYS A 71 6.48 -2.62 19.26
N ASN A 72 7.70 -3.18 19.23
CA ASN A 72 8.78 -2.71 18.35
C ASN A 72 8.59 -3.16 16.89
N HIS A 73 7.35 -3.30 16.43
CA HIS A 73 7.04 -3.63 15.04
C HIS A 73 7.14 -2.39 14.16
N LEU A 74 7.36 -2.61 12.87
CA LEU A 74 7.51 -1.56 11.86
C LEU A 74 6.16 -1.29 11.22
N PHE A 75 5.60 -0.11 11.50
CA PHE A 75 4.33 0.32 10.93
C PHE A 75 4.56 1.26 9.74
N PHE A 76 4.02 0.89 8.57
CA PHE A 76 4.10 1.69 7.36
C PHE A 76 2.69 2.14 6.97
N GLU A 77 2.39 3.42 7.20
CA GLU A 77 1.14 4.04 6.82
C GLU A 77 1.18 4.55 5.38
N ARG A 78 0.12 4.29 4.61
CA ARG A 78 -0.05 4.76 3.22
C ARG A 78 1.21 4.50 2.37
N PHE A 79 1.80 3.31 2.54
CA PHE A 79 3.15 3.02 2.06
C PHE A 79 3.33 3.20 0.54
N LYS A 80 2.26 3.11 -0.25
CA LYS A 80 2.27 3.45 -1.69
C LYS A 80 2.86 4.84 -1.93
N MET A 81 2.45 5.82 -1.13
CA MET A 81 2.90 7.21 -1.29
C MET A 81 4.37 7.39 -0.91
N ALA A 82 4.90 6.49 -0.08
CA ALA A 82 6.30 6.50 0.32
C ALA A 82 7.22 5.80 -0.71
N LEU A 83 6.66 5.00 -1.62
CA LEU A 83 7.42 4.32 -2.68
C LEU A 83 7.95 5.27 -3.75
N TYR A 84 7.34 6.42 -3.92
CA TYR A 84 7.74 7.41 -4.91
C TYR A 84 8.35 8.60 -4.21
N ASP A 85 9.41 9.18 -4.78
CA ASP A 85 9.81 10.52 -4.39
C ASP A 85 8.63 11.45 -4.69
N ARG A 86 8.29 12.29 -3.71
CA ARG A 86 7.60 13.53 -4.07
C ARG A 86 8.70 14.31 -4.77
N ASP A 87 8.56 14.56 -6.05
CA ASP A 87 9.38 15.59 -6.67
C ASP A 87 9.10 16.87 -5.86
N ASP A 88 10.01 17.21 -4.95
CA ASP A 88 10.01 18.44 -4.17
C ASP A 88 10.38 19.61 -5.11
N ASP A 89 9.53 19.84 -6.11
CA ASP A 89 9.59 20.97 -7.06
C ASP A 89 8.17 21.55 -7.29
N ASP A 90 7.38 21.67 -6.21
CA ASP A 90 6.26 22.62 -6.18
C ASP A 90 6.23 23.38 -4.85
N ASP A 91 7.38 24.00 -4.52
CA ASP A 91 7.40 25.27 -3.79
C ASP A 91 6.93 26.38 -4.76
N GLY A 92 5.67 26.27 -5.21
CA GLY A 92 5.06 27.15 -6.19
C GLY A 92 3.77 27.71 -5.62
N ALA A 93 3.87 28.91 -5.06
CA ALA A 93 2.73 29.71 -4.66
C ALA A 93 1.60 29.66 -5.71
N ALA A 94 0.37 29.59 -5.21
CA ALA A 94 -0.78 30.09 -5.96
C ALA A 94 -0.43 31.47 -6.51
N ASP A 95 -0.37 31.59 -7.84
CA ASP A 95 -0.66 32.75 -8.69
C ASP A 95 0.25 32.76 -9.94
N GLY A 96 -0.34 32.50 -11.11
CA GLY A 96 0.32 32.84 -12.39
C GLY A 96 0.01 31.90 -13.53
N ASP A 97 -0.93 32.34 -14.38
CA ASP A 97 -1.11 31.91 -15.77
C ASP A 97 0.24 31.75 -16.51
N GLY A 98 0.49 30.56 -17.04
CA GLY A 98 1.76 30.23 -17.67
C GLY A 98 1.77 28.85 -18.30
N ASP A 99 1.36 28.78 -19.56
CA ASP A 99 1.50 27.64 -20.47
C ASP A 99 2.93 27.06 -20.44
N LYS A 100 3.12 25.92 -19.78
CA LYS A 100 4.35 25.13 -19.83
C LYS A 100 4.08 23.79 -20.50
N LYS A 101 4.38 23.75 -21.81
CA LYS A 101 4.68 22.51 -22.55
C LYS A 101 5.87 21.79 -21.91
N GLY A 102 5.58 20.87 -21.01
CA GLY A 102 6.54 19.91 -20.43
C GLY A 102 6.65 18.66 -21.30
N LYS A 103 7.89 18.25 -21.57
CA LYS A 103 8.28 17.19 -22.51
C LYS A 103 7.73 15.82 -22.08
N SER A 104 7.17 15.08 -23.04
CA SER A 104 6.84 13.66 -22.93
C SER A 104 8.12 12.79 -22.92
N GLY A 105 8.92 12.92 -21.87
CA GLY A 105 9.99 11.97 -21.56
C GLY A 105 9.43 10.75 -20.86
N ASP A 106 9.95 9.57 -21.18
CA ASP A 106 9.73 8.31 -20.47
C ASP A 106 10.18 8.47 -19.00
N HIS A 107 9.32 9.04 -18.15
CA HIS A 107 9.56 9.20 -16.73
C HIS A 107 9.28 7.86 -16.06
N ARG A 108 10.25 6.95 -16.14
CA ARG A 108 10.29 5.82 -15.22
C ARG A 108 10.56 6.38 -13.83
N ILE A 109 9.50 6.51 -13.05
CA ILE A 109 9.62 6.88 -11.64
C ILE A 109 10.20 5.66 -10.94
N ASP A 110 11.45 5.75 -10.51
CA ASP A 110 12.10 4.68 -9.76
C ASP A 110 11.45 4.57 -8.37
N ILE A 111 11.14 3.34 -7.97
CA ILE A 111 10.63 3.06 -6.63
C ILE A 111 11.79 3.23 -5.65
N LYS A 112 11.58 3.98 -4.55
CA LYS A 112 12.58 4.13 -3.48
C LYS A 112 13.09 2.76 -3.03
N GLU A 113 14.39 2.62 -2.80
CA GLU A 113 14.98 1.34 -2.36
C GLU A 113 14.49 0.91 -0.98
N THR A 114 14.21 1.87 -0.10
CA THR A 114 13.74 1.64 1.27
C THR A 114 12.61 2.58 1.66
N LEU A 115 11.73 2.08 2.53
CA LEU A 115 10.69 2.85 3.19
C LEU A 115 11.05 3.09 4.65
N GLU A 116 10.58 4.21 5.19
CA GLU A 116 10.68 4.54 6.61
C GLU A 116 9.36 4.21 7.32
N ALA A 117 9.45 3.52 8.45
CA ALA A 117 8.33 3.21 9.33
C ALA A 117 8.05 4.38 10.28
N ALA A 118 6.87 4.37 10.91
CA ALA A 118 6.45 5.43 11.84
C ALA A 118 7.39 5.65 13.04
N ASN A 119 8.23 4.66 13.37
CA ASN A 119 9.24 4.76 14.42
C ASN A 119 10.62 5.24 13.92
N GLY A 120 10.74 5.66 12.66
CA GLY A 120 11.98 6.14 12.02
C GLY A 120 12.92 5.04 11.52
N GLU A 121 12.60 3.77 11.74
CA GLU A 121 13.39 2.66 11.21
C GLU A 121 13.06 2.39 9.74
N ARG A 122 14.01 1.82 8.99
CA ARG A 122 13.88 1.60 7.54
C ARG A 122 13.85 0.13 7.17
N MET A 123 13.06 -0.21 6.15
CA MET A 123 13.01 -1.54 5.55
C MET A 123 13.05 -1.44 4.02
N ALA A 124 13.61 -2.45 3.36
CA ALA A 124 13.60 -2.51 1.90
C ALA A 124 12.17 -2.44 1.35
N SER A 125 11.92 -1.53 0.41
CA SER A 125 10.59 -1.33 -0.19
C SER A 125 10.06 -2.60 -0.84
N ARG A 126 10.96 -3.36 -1.46
CA ARG A 126 10.66 -4.67 -2.02
C ARG A 126 10.07 -5.63 -0.98
N LYS A 127 10.61 -5.65 0.25
CA LYS A 127 10.11 -6.53 1.31
C LYS A 127 8.71 -6.11 1.75
N VAL A 128 8.47 -4.80 1.91
CA VAL A 128 7.14 -4.26 2.27
C VAL A 128 6.12 -4.63 1.19
N LEU A 129 6.46 -4.46 -0.09
CA LEU A 129 5.61 -4.82 -1.23
C LEU A 129 5.35 -6.33 -1.31
N GLU A 130 6.37 -7.17 -1.11
CA GLU A 130 6.23 -8.63 -1.14
C GLU A 130 5.26 -9.12 -0.06
N GLU A 131 5.34 -8.59 1.15
CA GLU A 131 4.43 -8.94 2.24
C GLU A 131 3.02 -8.40 2.03
N ALA A 132 2.89 -7.19 1.49
CA ALA A 132 1.59 -6.64 1.11
C ALA A 132 0.91 -7.51 0.05
N ILE A 133 1.62 -7.89 -1.02
CA ILE A 133 1.07 -8.77 -2.06
C ILE A 133 0.70 -10.13 -1.48
N ARG A 134 1.58 -10.73 -0.64
CA ARG A 134 1.32 -12.01 0.01
C ARG A 134 0.04 -11.97 0.84
N PHE A 135 -0.16 -10.90 1.63
CA PHE A 135 -1.40 -10.70 2.38
C PHE A 135 -2.61 -10.65 1.44
N MET A 136 -2.57 -9.79 0.43
CA MET A 136 -3.69 -9.60 -0.51
C MET A 136 -4.07 -10.85 -1.29
N THR A 137 -3.13 -11.79 -1.51
CA THR A 137 -3.39 -13.04 -2.24
C THR A 137 -3.89 -14.20 -1.38
N ASN A 138 -3.86 -14.07 -0.05
CA ASN A 138 -4.41 -15.08 0.86
C ASN A 138 -5.91 -14.85 1.15
N HIS A 139 -6.47 -13.79 0.58
CA HIS A 139 -7.88 -13.38 0.57
C HIS A 139 -8.43 -13.56 -0.85
#